data_AF-A0A9N8F040-F1
#
_entry.id   AF-A0A9N8F040-F1
#
_cell.length_a   1.000
_cell.length_b   1.000
_cell.length_c   1.000
_cell.angle_alpha   90.00
_cell.angle_beta   90.00
_cell.angle_gamma   90.00
#
_symmetry.space_group_name_H-M   'P 1'
#
loop_
_entity.id
_entity.type
_entity.pdbx_description
1 polymer ?
#
loop_
_entity_poly.entity_id
_entity_poly.type
_entity_poly.pdbx_seq_one_letter_code
_entity_poly.pdbx_strand_id
1 'polypeptide(L)'
;MSQVTVTNGPATPPVQPTRLFRSPVASLSSKGANELENSEENSLKELTEYVFATMEKEFCFDVVNKPGRKTVCTCLHDLGEQINDDEVDDCAKALFLFCKLEFAERKRIVKEWIRSGLAAQLMFQGQQRETSTRVFLFPGSTTRLICRNALCQLIGYGKKSWKSIVELVKSGNDPVHGLKGKTGNKLNAKSQGLMHEFFKDMQQYALPRATKIVRTQMVDGVNTLVELREEEKDTIELPSSMTKRGLYNRFIGGLGWKIQWDNKGRLLKKTEMGEEQKHPARQEKTLMMRMPLRRL
;
A
#
# COMPACT_ATOMS: atom_id res chain seq x y z
N MET A 1 10.84 66.46 -34.55
CA MET A 1 11.37 65.15 -34.11
C MET A 1 11.03 64.98 -32.64
N SER A 2 9.91 64.34 -32.34
CA SER A 2 9.44 64.16 -30.96
C SER A 2 9.94 62.82 -30.44
N GLN A 3 10.70 62.85 -29.34
CA GLN A 3 11.26 61.65 -28.72
C GLN A 3 10.17 60.95 -27.89
N VAL A 4 9.91 59.68 -28.22
CA VAL A 4 9.02 58.79 -27.47
C VAL A 4 9.83 58.14 -26.37
N THR A 5 9.54 58.51 -25.12
CA THR A 5 10.08 57.87 -23.92
C THR A 5 9.32 56.57 -23.66
N VAL A 6 10.01 55.43 -23.86
CA VAL A 6 9.51 54.10 -23.51
C VAL A 6 9.68 53.90 -22.01
N THR A 7 8.57 53.90 -21.27
CA THR A 7 8.54 53.55 -19.85
C THR A 7 8.55 52.03 -19.70
N ASN A 8 9.64 51.47 -19.18
CA ASN A 8 9.72 50.06 -18.80
C ASN A 8 8.84 49.83 -17.57
N GLY A 9 7.70 49.19 -17.77
CA GLY A 9 6.82 48.74 -16.67
C GLY A 9 7.49 47.65 -15.82
N PRO A 10 7.11 47.52 -14.55
CA PRO A 10 7.68 46.54 -13.63
C PRO A 10 7.45 45.11 -14.14
N ALA A 11 8.52 44.33 -14.18
CA ALA A 11 8.50 42.93 -14.57
C ALA A 11 7.52 42.14 -13.68
N THR A 12 6.52 41.52 -14.29
CA THR A 12 5.56 40.66 -13.60
C THR A 12 6.33 39.49 -12.96
N PRO A 13 6.17 39.21 -11.66
CA PRO A 13 6.89 38.11 -11.03
C PRO A 13 6.51 36.79 -11.71
N PRO A 14 7.47 35.85 -11.86
CA PRO A 14 7.18 34.56 -12.48
C PRO A 14 6.08 33.86 -11.68
N VAL A 15 4.96 33.57 -12.36
CA VAL A 15 3.84 32.80 -11.83
C VAL A 15 4.40 31.49 -11.28
N GLN A 16 4.36 31.33 -9.96
CA GLN A 16 4.84 30.11 -9.33
C GLN A 16 4.06 28.93 -9.91
N PRO A 17 4.72 27.80 -10.25
CA PRO A 17 4.03 26.63 -10.74
C PRO A 17 3.01 26.21 -9.70
N THR A 18 1.73 26.33 -10.06
CA THR A 18 0.60 26.00 -9.21
C THR A 18 0.84 24.59 -8.70
N ARG A 19 1.11 24.43 -7.40
CA ARG A 19 1.33 23.10 -6.81
C ARG A 19 0.07 22.31 -7.13
N LEU A 20 0.24 21.21 -7.89
CA LEU A 20 -0.85 20.29 -8.18
C LEU A 20 -1.56 19.95 -6.88
N PHE A 21 -2.84 20.28 -6.82
CA PHE A 21 -3.70 19.92 -5.71
C PHE A 21 -3.61 18.40 -5.52
N ARG A 22 -3.06 17.96 -4.39
CA ARG A 22 -2.89 16.54 -4.12
C ARG A 22 -4.26 15.94 -3.81
N SER A 23 -4.60 14.84 -4.49
CA SER A 23 -5.80 14.07 -4.17
C SER A 23 -5.69 13.52 -2.74
N PRO A 24 -6.74 13.66 -1.92
CA PRO A 24 -6.80 13.07 -0.57
C PRO A 24 -6.92 11.53 -0.63
N VAL A 25 -7.25 10.95 -1.79
CA VAL A 25 -7.36 9.49 -1.97
C VAL A 25 -6.07 8.77 -1.55
N ALA A 26 -4.90 9.34 -1.84
CA ALA A 26 -3.63 8.72 -1.48
C ALA A 26 -3.38 8.69 0.04
N SER A 27 -3.75 9.75 0.76
CA SER A 27 -3.65 9.79 2.23
C SER A 27 -4.70 8.89 2.88
N LEU A 28 -5.95 8.94 2.39
CA LEU A 28 -7.03 8.09 2.91
C LEU A 28 -6.76 6.60 2.68
N SER A 29 -6.26 6.24 1.49
CA SER A 29 -5.87 4.86 1.16
C SER A 29 -4.71 4.29 2.00
N SER A 30 -4.01 5.13 2.76
CA SER A 30 -2.93 4.73 3.67
C SER A 30 -3.41 4.51 5.11
N LYS A 31 -4.61 5.01 5.44
CA LYS A 31 -5.27 4.72 6.72
C LYS A 31 -5.76 3.27 6.72
N GLY A 32 -5.79 2.64 7.89
CA GLY A 32 -6.39 1.31 8.04
C GLY A 32 -7.91 1.36 7.85
N ALA A 33 -8.54 0.26 7.44
CA ALA A 33 -10.00 0.21 7.22
C ALA A 33 -10.81 0.70 8.44
N ASN A 34 -10.44 0.26 9.65
CA ASN A 34 -11.10 0.66 10.89
C ASN A 34 -10.95 2.17 11.20
N GLU A 35 -9.81 2.77 10.85
CA GLU A 35 -9.58 4.20 11.05
C GLU A 35 -10.41 5.03 10.07
N LEU A 36 -10.57 4.51 8.85
CA LEU A 36 -11.36 5.15 7.81
C LEU A 36 -12.87 5.09 8.11
N GLU A 37 -13.36 4.00 8.70
CA GLU A 37 -14.75 3.88 9.17
C GLU A 37 -15.07 4.85 10.31
N ASN A 38 -14.17 4.98 11.29
CA ASN A 38 -14.35 5.94 12.39
C ASN A 38 -14.30 7.40 11.93
N SER A 39 -13.81 7.67 10.72
CA SER A 39 -13.69 9.02 10.14
C SER A 39 -14.44 9.16 8.81
N GLU A 40 -15.47 8.34 8.59
CA GLU A 40 -16.19 8.25 7.32
C GLU A 40 -16.79 9.60 6.91
N GLU A 41 -17.57 10.25 7.77
CA GLU A 41 -18.22 11.53 7.47
C GLU A 41 -17.21 12.63 7.09
N ASN A 42 -16.11 12.74 7.85
CA ASN A 42 -15.04 13.70 7.56
C ASN A 42 -14.30 13.37 6.26
N SER A 43 -14.07 12.09 5.99
CA SER A 43 -13.36 11.64 4.78
C SER A 43 -14.23 11.86 3.53
N LEU A 44 -15.54 11.61 3.63
CA LEU A 44 -16.50 11.89 2.57
C LEU A 44 -16.57 13.40 2.30
N LYS A 45 -16.66 14.23 3.35
CA LYS A 45 -16.64 15.68 3.19
C LYS A 45 -15.36 16.18 2.51
N GLU A 46 -14.18 15.70 2.93
CA GLU A 46 -12.90 16.02 2.30
C GLU A 46 -12.86 15.60 0.82
N LEU A 47 -13.45 14.44 0.48
CA LEU A 47 -13.55 13.96 -0.90
C LEU A 47 -14.53 14.78 -1.74
N THR A 48 -15.70 15.14 -1.20
CA THR A 48 -16.70 15.98 -1.88
C THR A 48 -16.11 17.36 -2.19
N GLU A 49 -15.50 18.03 -1.21
CA GLU A 49 -14.81 19.32 -1.41
C GLU A 49 -13.70 19.20 -2.47
N TYR A 50 -12.97 18.09 -2.47
CA TYR A 50 -11.94 17.82 -3.47
C TYR A 50 -12.49 17.62 -4.89
N VAL A 51 -13.62 16.94 -5.04
CA VAL A 51 -14.27 16.72 -6.34
C VAL A 51 -14.73 18.07 -6.91
N PHE A 52 -15.44 18.89 -6.11
CA PHE A 52 -15.84 20.24 -6.50
C PHE A 52 -14.65 21.11 -6.93
N ALA A 53 -13.63 21.22 -6.07
CA ALA A 53 -12.41 21.98 -6.37
C ALA A 53 -11.64 21.44 -7.59
N THR A 54 -11.90 20.21 -8.00
CA THR A 54 -11.32 19.62 -9.21
C THR A 54 -12.14 19.97 -10.46
N MET A 55 -13.46 20.09 -10.35
CA MET A 55 -14.36 20.47 -11.44
C MET A 55 -14.36 21.97 -11.74
N GLU A 56 -14.09 22.83 -10.74
CA GLU A 56 -13.92 24.27 -10.94
C GLU A 56 -12.73 24.63 -11.85
N LYS A 57 -11.81 23.70 -12.09
CA LYS A 57 -10.64 23.93 -12.94
C LYS A 57 -11.05 23.85 -14.41
N GLU A 58 -10.87 24.97 -15.12
CA GLU A 58 -11.11 25.10 -16.56
C GLU A 58 -10.48 23.96 -17.40
N PHE A 59 -9.30 23.45 -16.99
CA PHE A 59 -8.55 22.45 -17.74
C PHE A 59 -8.11 21.27 -16.87
N CYS A 60 -8.11 20.08 -17.47
CA CYS A 60 -7.46 18.90 -16.92
C CYS A 60 -5.94 19.08 -16.91
N PHE A 61 -5.27 18.58 -15.88
CA PHE A 61 -3.82 18.59 -15.77
C PHE A 61 -3.22 17.30 -16.28
N ASP A 62 -2.13 17.38 -17.05
CA ASP A 62 -1.41 16.20 -17.50
C ASP A 62 -0.75 15.54 -16.29
N VAL A 63 -1.17 14.31 -15.96
CA VAL A 63 -0.63 13.53 -14.85
C VAL A 63 0.40 12.50 -15.34
N VAL A 64 0.40 12.18 -16.64
CA VAL A 64 1.08 11.00 -17.19
C VAL A 64 2.31 11.37 -18.01
N ASN A 65 2.21 12.33 -18.93
CA ASN A 65 3.31 12.69 -19.81
C ASN A 65 4.16 13.79 -19.16
N LYS A 66 3.55 14.95 -18.88
CA LYS A 66 4.17 16.14 -18.26
C LYS A 66 3.39 16.57 -17.00
N PRO A 67 3.65 15.94 -15.83
CA PRO A 67 3.01 16.23 -14.55
C PRO A 67 2.91 17.74 -14.27
N GLY A 68 1.68 18.24 -14.11
CA GLY A 68 1.44 19.64 -13.71
C GLY A 68 1.21 20.60 -14.89
N ARG A 69 1.35 20.15 -16.13
CA ARG A 69 1.04 20.97 -17.29
C ARG A 69 -0.46 20.97 -17.57
N LYS A 70 -1.04 22.15 -17.83
CA LYS A 70 -2.42 22.27 -18.34
C LYS A 70 -2.55 21.52 -19.67
N THR A 71 -3.68 20.86 -19.88
CA THR A 71 -4.05 20.25 -21.17
C THR A 71 -5.16 21.04 -21.84
N VAL A 72 -5.47 20.70 -23.09
CA VAL A 72 -6.61 21.30 -23.83
C VAL A 72 -7.95 20.67 -23.41
N CYS A 73 -7.92 19.59 -22.64
CA CYS A 73 -9.12 18.87 -22.23
C CYS A 73 -9.82 19.57 -21.07
N THR A 74 -11.10 19.86 -21.22
CA THR A 74 -11.97 20.52 -20.23
C THR A 74 -12.98 19.56 -19.58
N CYS A 75 -12.87 18.24 -19.81
CA CYS A 75 -13.93 17.28 -19.48
C CYS A 75 -14.47 17.29 -18.05
N LEU A 76 -13.68 17.67 -17.03
CA LEU A 76 -14.18 17.77 -15.65
C LEU A 76 -14.93 19.08 -15.41
N HIS A 77 -14.51 20.15 -16.08
CA HIS A 77 -15.20 21.44 -16.04
C HIS A 77 -16.55 21.33 -16.73
N ASP A 78 -16.58 20.83 -17.97
CA ASP A 78 -17.83 20.61 -18.71
C ASP A 78 -18.77 19.67 -17.94
N LEU A 79 -18.22 18.69 -17.21
CA LEU A 79 -19.01 17.77 -16.41
C LEU A 79 -19.60 18.48 -15.18
N GLY A 80 -18.83 19.34 -14.51
CA GLY A 80 -19.29 20.12 -13.36
C GLY A 80 -20.48 21.03 -13.69
N GLU A 81 -20.60 21.50 -14.93
CA GLU A 81 -21.77 22.27 -15.38
C GLU A 81 -23.03 21.40 -15.61
N GLN A 82 -22.87 20.08 -15.73
CA GLN A 82 -23.92 19.15 -16.17
C GLN A 82 -24.41 18.19 -15.10
N ILE A 83 -23.68 18.05 -14.00
CA ILE A 83 -24.00 17.12 -12.92
C ILE A 83 -24.59 17.86 -11.73
N ASN A 84 -25.42 17.18 -10.96
CA ASN A 84 -25.97 17.71 -9.71
C ASN A 84 -25.08 17.35 -8.50
N ASP A 85 -25.42 17.92 -7.34
CA ASP A 85 -24.71 17.65 -6.08
C ASP A 85 -24.77 16.16 -5.69
N ASP A 86 -25.87 15.47 -5.99
CA ASP A 86 -26.01 14.03 -5.72
C ASP A 86 -24.99 13.18 -6.51
N GLU A 87 -24.76 13.48 -7.79
CA GLU A 87 -23.75 12.81 -8.63
C GLU A 87 -22.32 13.08 -8.12
N VAL A 88 -22.07 14.27 -7.54
CA VAL A 88 -20.79 14.60 -6.89
C VAL A 88 -20.60 13.78 -5.62
N ASP A 89 -21.63 13.68 -4.79
CA ASP A 89 -21.62 12.85 -3.59
C ASP A 89 -21.43 11.37 -3.91
N ASP A 90 -22.06 10.87 -4.97
CA ASP A 90 -21.86 9.49 -5.42
C ASP A 90 -20.44 9.24 -5.93
N CYS A 91 -19.81 10.23 -6.57
CA CYS A 91 -18.39 10.17 -6.88
C CYS A 91 -17.53 10.13 -5.60
N ALA A 92 -17.82 10.97 -4.61
CA ALA A 92 -17.11 10.98 -3.34
C ALA A 92 -17.23 9.64 -2.61
N LYS A 93 -18.44 9.05 -2.55
CA LYS A 93 -18.68 7.70 -2.01
C LYS A 93 -17.90 6.64 -2.79
N ALA A 94 -17.90 6.69 -4.12
CA ALA A 94 -17.13 5.75 -4.94
C ALA A 94 -15.63 5.85 -4.68
N LEU A 95 -15.10 7.07 -4.53
CA LEU A 95 -13.69 7.31 -4.17
C LEU A 95 -13.39 6.84 -2.74
N PHE A 96 -14.31 7.01 -1.80
CA PHE A 96 -14.17 6.54 -0.43
C PHE A 96 -14.12 5.00 -0.37
N LEU A 97 -15.05 4.32 -1.06
CA LEU A 97 -15.04 2.86 -1.20
C LEU A 97 -13.74 2.38 -1.86
N PHE A 98 -13.27 3.09 -2.89
CA PHE A 98 -11.98 2.80 -3.51
C PHE A 98 -10.81 2.91 -2.51
N CYS A 99 -10.85 3.84 -1.55
CA CYS A 99 -9.83 3.95 -0.51
C CYS A 99 -9.85 2.76 0.46
N LYS A 100 -11.03 2.18 0.75
CA LYS A 100 -11.19 1.02 1.65
C LYS A 100 -10.58 -0.27 1.09
N LEU A 101 -10.54 -0.41 -0.23
CA LEU A 101 -10.02 -1.59 -0.90
C LEU A 101 -8.53 -1.83 -0.60
N GLU A 102 -8.11 -3.09 -0.58
CA GLU A 102 -6.70 -3.40 -0.43
C GLU A 102 -5.87 -2.93 -1.63
N PHE A 103 -4.56 -2.77 -1.43
CA PHE A 103 -3.65 -2.31 -2.49
C PHE A 103 -3.73 -3.15 -3.77
N ALA A 104 -3.84 -4.48 -3.64
CA ALA A 104 -3.95 -5.38 -4.80
C ALA A 104 -5.27 -5.21 -5.54
N GLU A 105 -6.38 -5.05 -4.81
CA GLU A 105 -7.72 -4.85 -5.35
C GLU A 105 -7.86 -3.50 -6.06
N ARG A 106 -7.38 -2.41 -5.45
CA ARG A 106 -7.34 -1.09 -6.10
C ARG A 106 -6.63 -1.15 -7.44
N LYS A 107 -5.48 -1.81 -7.50
CA LYS A 107 -4.74 -2.00 -8.75
C LYS A 107 -5.50 -2.86 -9.76
N ARG A 108 -6.21 -3.90 -9.30
CA ARG A 108 -7.03 -4.76 -10.16
C ARG A 108 -8.18 -3.98 -10.79
N ILE A 109 -8.90 -3.17 -10.01
CA ILE A 109 -9.98 -2.32 -10.53
C ILE A 109 -9.44 -1.32 -11.56
N VAL A 110 -8.34 -0.61 -11.25
CA VAL A 110 -7.75 0.35 -12.19
C VAL A 110 -7.23 -0.36 -13.46
N LYS A 111 -6.71 -1.60 -13.35
CA LYS A 111 -6.32 -2.44 -14.49
C LYS A 111 -7.52 -2.71 -15.41
N GLU A 112 -8.69 -3.04 -14.84
CA GLU A 112 -9.93 -3.25 -15.61
C GLU A 112 -10.47 -1.96 -16.22
N TRP A 113 -10.39 -0.82 -15.52
CA TRP A 113 -10.73 0.48 -16.10
C TRP A 113 -9.84 0.84 -17.30
N ILE A 114 -8.54 0.57 -17.21
CA ILE A 114 -7.61 0.77 -18.33
C ILE A 114 -7.95 -0.13 -19.51
N ARG A 115 -8.24 -1.42 -19.27
CA ARG A 115 -8.66 -2.35 -20.33
C ARG A 115 -9.93 -1.87 -21.02
N SER A 116 -10.93 -1.49 -20.24
CA SER A 116 -12.21 -1.00 -20.74
C SER A 116 -12.04 0.29 -21.54
N GLY A 117 -11.25 1.25 -21.03
CA GLY A 117 -10.95 2.49 -21.74
C GLY A 117 -10.19 2.27 -23.05
N LEU A 118 -9.23 1.34 -23.09
CA LEU A 118 -8.52 0.99 -24.33
C LEU A 118 -9.44 0.31 -25.35
N ALA A 119 -10.33 -0.58 -24.90
CA ALA A 119 -11.33 -1.20 -25.77
C ALA A 119 -12.30 -0.15 -26.34
N ALA A 120 -12.78 0.77 -25.50
CA ALA A 120 -13.62 1.90 -25.93
C ALA A 120 -12.90 2.78 -26.96
N GLN A 121 -11.61 3.10 -26.76
CA GLN A 121 -10.82 3.86 -27.73
C GLN A 121 -10.79 3.20 -29.11
N LEU A 122 -10.67 1.88 -29.19
CA LEU A 122 -10.69 1.15 -30.45
C LEU A 122 -12.05 1.24 -31.15
N MET A 123 -13.15 1.19 -30.38
CA MET A 123 -14.50 1.34 -30.94
C MET A 123 -14.77 2.75 -31.48
N PHE A 124 -14.23 3.79 -30.83
CA PHE A 124 -14.44 5.18 -31.21
C PHE A 124 -13.42 5.74 -32.20
N GLN A 125 -12.44 4.95 -32.68
CA GLN A 125 -11.41 5.42 -33.63
C GLN A 125 -11.97 5.93 -34.97
N GLY A 126 -13.22 5.61 -35.32
CA GLY A 126 -13.92 6.12 -36.50
C GLY A 126 -14.83 7.34 -36.28
N GLN A 127 -15.08 7.73 -35.02
CA GLN A 127 -15.89 8.91 -34.65
C GLN A 127 -15.00 10.07 -34.17
N GLN A 128 -15.52 11.29 -34.18
CA GLN A 128 -14.80 12.56 -33.97
C GLN A 128 -13.70 12.52 -32.89
N ARG A 129 -12.58 13.22 -33.13
CA ARG A 129 -11.37 13.25 -32.27
C ARG A 129 -11.63 13.62 -30.80
N GLU A 130 -12.68 14.38 -30.50
CA GLU A 130 -12.99 14.84 -29.13
C GLU A 130 -13.42 13.71 -28.20
N THR A 131 -14.21 12.74 -28.69
CA THR A 131 -14.65 11.57 -27.89
C THR A 131 -13.52 10.56 -27.67
N SER A 132 -12.50 10.54 -28.55
CA SER A 132 -11.37 9.60 -28.45
C SER A 132 -10.55 9.73 -27.15
N THR A 133 -10.66 10.88 -26.47
CA THR A 133 -9.92 11.17 -25.25
C THR A 133 -10.71 10.89 -23.97
N ARG A 134 -12.05 10.85 -24.04
CA ARG A 134 -12.98 10.63 -22.92
C ARG A 134 -13.50 9.19 -22.95
N VAL A 135 -12.76 8.28 -22.33
CA VAL A 135 -13.03 6.83 -22.44
C VAL A 135 -13.15 6.13 -21.10
N PHE A 136 -13.06 6.88 -20.00
CA PHE A 136 -13.17 6.33 -18.66
C PHE A 136 -14.48 6.81 -18.03
N LEU A 137 -15.17 5.93 -17.30
CA LEU A 137 -16.33 6.35 -16.53
C LEU A 137 -15.90 7.28 -15.38
N PHE A 138 -16.70 8.31 -15.16
CA PHE A 138 -16.61 9.13 -13.96
C PHE A 138 -16.94 8.24 -12.74
N PRO A 139 -16.12 8.24 -11.65
CA PRO A 139 -16.40 7.42 -10.47
C PRO A 139 -17.82 7.70 -9.93
N GLY A 140 -18.57 6.65 -9.60
CA GLY A 140 -19.96 6.77 -9.17
C GLY A 140 -20.99 6.92 -10.29
N SER A 141 -20.55 7.15 -11.55
CA SER A 141 -21.44 7.26 -12.70
C SER A 141 -21.35 6.06 -13.64
N THR A 142 -22.45 5.77 -14.34
CA THR A 142 -22.54 4.72 -15.37
C THR A 142 -22.53 5.27 -16.80
N THR A 143 -22.74 6.57 -16.96
CA THR A 143 -22.96 7.21 -18.28
C THR A 143 -21.94 8.28 -18.61
N ARG A 144 -21.38 8.94 -17.60
CA ARG A 144 -20.49 10.10 -17.80
C ARG A 144 -19.06 9.66 -18.08
N LEU A 145 -18.47 10.16 -19.16
CA LEU A 145 -17.12 9.84 -19.58
C LEU A 145 -16.15 11.00 -19.31
N ILE A 146 -14.98 10.66 -18.76
CA ILE A 146 -13.87 11.56 -18.47
C ILE A 146 -12.60 11.10 -19.16
N CYS A 147 -11.65 12.01 -19.29
CA CYS A 147 -10.35 11.68 -19.84
C CYS A 147 -9.46 10.92 -18.82
N ARG A 148 -8.41 10.28 -19.34
CA ARG A 148 -7.40 9.60 -18.51
C ARG A 148 -6.85 10.48 -17.39
N ASN A 149 -6.51 11.72 -17.72
CA ASN A 149 -5.88 12.65 -16.80
C ASN A 149 -6.82 13.04 -15.65
N ALA A 150 -8.10 13.25 -15.98
CA ALA A 150 -9.16 13.48 -15.01
C ALA A 150 -9.30 12.30 -14.05
N LEU A 151 -9.37 11.07 -14.57
CA LEU A 151 -9.44 9.88 -13.74
C LEU A 151 -8.22 9.80 -12.80
N CYS A 152 -6.99 9.89 -13.35
CA CYS A 152 -5.76 9.87 -12.57
C CYS A 152 -5.75 10.91 -11.45
N GLN A 153 -6.26 12.10 -11.72
CA GLN A 153 -6.35 13.18 -10.74
C GLN A 153 -7.29 12.78 -9.60
N LEU A 154 -8.53 12.37 -9.92
CA LEU A 154 -9.53 11.97 -8.92
C LEU A 154 -9.00 10.86 -7.99
N ILE A 155 -8.43 9.79 -8.57
CA ILE A 155 -7.95 8.63 -7.77
C ILE A 155 -6.54 8.83 -7.18
N GLY A 156 -5.89 9.97 -7.41
CA GLY A 156 -4.55 10.26 -6.88
C GLY A 156 -3.41 9.45 -7.51
N TYR A 157 -3.58 8.96 -8.74
CA TYR A 157 -2.56 8.17 -9.44
C TYR A 157 -1.59 9.04 -10.23
N GLY A 158 -0.33 9.08 -9.79
CA GLY A 158 0.74 9.74 -10.53
C GLY A 158 1.25 8.93 -11.74
N LYS A 159 2.10 9.58 -12.55
CA LYS A 159 2.79 9.01 -13.73
C LYS A 159 3.33 7.59 -13.52
N LYS A 160 4.08 7.36 -12.43
CA LYS A 160 4.73 6.07 -12.16
C LYS A 160 3.70 4.97 -11.88
N SER A 161 2.71 5.26 -11.03
CA SER A 161 1.64 4.31 -10.68
C SER A 161 0.82 3.95 -11.90
N TRP A 162 0.43 4.94 -12.71
CA TRP A 162 -0.32 4.70 -13.94
C TRP A 162 0.46 3.83 -14.94
N LYS A 163 1.72 4.20 -15.24
CA LYS A 163 2.57 3.43 -16.16
C LYS A 163 2.76 1.98 -15.71
N SER A 164 2.97 1.76 -14.41
CA SER A 164 3.09 0.41 -13.86
C SER A 164 1.83 -0.43 -14.11
N ILE A 165 0.63 0.13 -14.00
CA ILE A 165 -0.60 -0.62 -14.30
C ILE A 165 -0.75 -0.84 -15.81
N VAL A 166 -0.43 0.15 -16.65
CA VAL A 166 -0.44 -0.04 -18.11
C VAL A 166 0.49 -1.19 -18.53
N GLU A 167 1.66 -1.32 -17.90
CA GLU A 167 2.56 -2.46 -18.13
C GLU A 167 1.96 -3.80 -17.69
N LEU A 168 1.20 -3.83 -16.58
CA LEU A 168 0.46 -5.02 -16.16
C LEU A 168 -0.66 -5.38 -17.14
N VAL A 169 -1.36 -4.39 -17.69
CA VAL A 169 -2.37 -4.62 -18.75
C VAL A 169 -1.71 -5.23 -19.98
N LYS A 170 -0.59 -4.67 -20.45
CA LYS A 170 0.15 -5.17 -21.62
C LYS A 170 0.72 -6.56 -21.43
N SER A 171 1.23 -6.86 -20.25
CA SER A 171 1.84 -8.16 -19.93
C SER A 171 0.81 -9.22 -19.51
N GLY A 172 -0.45 -8.86 -19.29
CA GLY A 172 -1.49 -9.76 -18.78
C GLY A 172 -1.38 -10.09 -17.30
N ASN A 173 -0.25 -9.76 -16.65
CA ASN A 173 0.06 -10.16 -15.27
C ASN A 173 -0.82 -9.48 -14.21
N ASP A 174 -1.02 -10.16 -13.09
CA ASP A 174 -1.72 -9.62 -11.94
C ASP A 174 -0.85 -8.68 -11.09
N PRO A 175 -1.47 -7.72 -10.38
CA PRO A 175 -0.75 -6.78 -9.54
C PRO A 175 -0.15 -7.50 -8.33
N VAL A 176 1.08 -7.96 -8.47
CA VAL A 176 1.86 -8.52 -7.37
C VAL A 176 2.59 -7.40 -6.64
N HIS A 177 2.54 -7.41 -5.31
CA HIS A 177 3.35 -6.50 -4.50
C HIS A 177 4.83 -6.71 -4.83
N GLY A 178 5.60 -5.63 -5.07
CA GLY A 178 6.94 -5.73 -5.67
C GLY A 178 7.96 -6.55 -4.87
N LEU A 179 7.69 -6.81 -3.58
CA LEU A 179 8.48 -7.64 -2.68
C LEU A 179 7.88 -9.04 -2.40
N LYS A 180 6.64 -9.31 -2.84
CA LYS A 180 6.00 -10.61 -2.62
C LYS A 180 6.78 -11.68 -3.38
N GLY A 181 7.25 -12.70 -2.66
CA GLY A 181 8.07 -13.77 -3.22
C GLY A 181 9.53 -13.40 -3.53
N LYS A 182 9.97 -12.18 -3.23
CA LYS A 182 11.38 -11.80 -3.42
C LYS A 182 12.14 -11.89 -2.10
N THR A 183 13.27 -12.60 -2.12
CA THR A 183 14.27 -12.54 -1.06
C THR A 183 14.82 -11.13 -0.97
N GLY A 184 14.76 -10.52 0.22
CA GLY A 184 15.31 -9.19 0.45
C GLY A 184 16.81 -9.16 0.13
N ASN A 185 17.29 -8.07 -0.48
CA ASN A 185 18.67 -7.90 -0.95
C ASN A 185 19.76 -8.03 0.14
N LYS A 186 19.38 -8.08 1.42
CA LYS A 186 20.27 -8.21 2.58
C LYS A 186 20.19 -9.58 3.26
N LEU A 187 19.51 -10.56 2.67
CA LEU A 187 19.46 -11.91 3.24
C LEU A 187 20.82 -12.59 3.12
N ASN A 188 21.47 -12.78 4.27
CA ASN A 188 22.64 -13.63 4.36
C ASN A 188 22.17 -15.09 4.47
N ALA A 189 22.42 -15.88 3.42
CA ALA A 189 22.05 -17.30 3.36
C ALA A 189 22.57 -18.09 4.58
N LYS A 190 23.75 -17.74 5.10
CA LYS A 190 24.33 -18.37 6.30
C LYS A 190 23.48 -18.07 7.54
N SER A 191 23.09 -16.81 7.73
CA SER A 191 22.23 -16.41 8.86
C SER A 191 20.86 -17.09 8.77
N GLN A 192 20.30 -17.21 7.56
CA GLN A 192 19.04 -17.91 7.34
C GLN A 192 19.15 -19.40 7.68
N GLY A 193 20.22 -20.08 7.25
CA GLY A 193 20.47 -21.48 7.59
C GLY A 193 20.58 -21.70 9.10
N LEU A 194 21.33 -20.83 9.80
CA LEU A 194 21.45 -20.89 11.26
C LEU A 194 20.12 -20.66 11.98
N MET A 195 19.31 -19.72 11.51
CA MET A 195 17.97 -19.47 12.07
C MET A 195 17.01 -20.63 11.79
N HIS A 196 17.08 -21.23 10.59
CA HIS A 196 16.24 -22.36 10.22
C HIS A 196 16.54 -23.59 11.08
N GLU A 197 17.82 -23.94 11.26
CA GLU A 197 18.23 -25.03 12.16
C GLU A 197 17.77 -24.75 13.61
N PHE A 198 17.98 -23.52 14.10
CA PHE A 198 17.53 -23.14 15.44
C PHE A 198 16.01 -23.28 15.62
N PHE A 199 15.19 -22.82 14.67
CA PHE A 199 13.73 -22.93 14.80
C PHE A 199 13.23 -24.36 14.63
N LYS A 200 13.89 -25.17 13.80
CA LYS A 200 13.62 -26.61 13.73
C LYS A 200 13.86 -27.29 15.08
N ASP A 201 14.94 -26.93 15.76
CA ASP A 201 15.20 -27.42 17.12
C ASP A 201 14.16 -26.88 18.11
N MET A 202 13.65 -25.65 17.93
CA MET A 202 12.62 -25.11 18.83
C MET A 202 11.27 -25.79 18.68
N GLN A 203 10.95 -26.37 17.52
CA GLN A 203 9.68 -27.10 17.30
C GLN A 203 9.50 -28.25 18.30
N GLN A 204 10.58 -28.87 18.81
CA GLN A 204 10.49 -29.94 19.81
C GLN A 204 9.88 -29.47 21.14
N TYR A 205 9.92 -28.17 21.43
CA TYR A 205 9.33 -27.56 22.63
C TYR A 205 7.95 -26.97 22.35
N ALA A 206 7.53 -26.93 21.09
CA ALA A 206 6.22 -26.40 20.74
C ALA A 206 5.15 -27.38 21.20
N LEU A 207 4.12 -26.85 21.84
CA LEU A 207 2.96 -27.60 22.26
C LEU A 207 1.80 -27.23 21.33
N PRO A 208 0.87 -28.16 21.06
CA PRO A 208 -0.36 -27.80 20.38
C PRO A 208 -1.03 -26.67 21.17
N ARG A 209 -1.46 -25.63 20.46
CA ARG A 209 -2.16 -24.50 21.07
C ARG A 209 -3.34 -25.03 21.88
N ALA A 210 -3.49 -24.59 23.13
CA ALA A 210 -4.64 -24.94 23.92
C ALA A 210 -5.90 -24.45 23.20
N THR A 211 -6.70 -25.39 22.68
CA THR A 211 -7.92 -25.07 21.93
C THR A 211 -8.89 -24.36 22.86
N LYS A 212 -9.13 -23.06 22.58
CA LYS A 212 -10.14 -22.32 23.30
C LYS A 212 -11.49 -22.79 22.78
N ILE A 213 -12.21 -23.60 23.57
CA ILE A 213 -13.58 -23.97 23.25
C ILE A 213 -14.41 -22.68 23.31
N VAL A 214 -14.90 -22.22 22.16
CA VAL A 214 -15.81 -21.08 22.09
C VAL A 214 -17.23 -21.64 22.03
N ARG A 215 -18.05 -21.32 23.04
CA ARG A 215 -19.48 -21.57 22.98
C ARG A 215 -20.11 -20.38 22.27
N THR A 216 -20.55 -20.58 21.05
CA THR A 216 -21.33 -19.56 20.33
C THR A 216 -22.80 -19.80 20.65
N GLN A 217 -23.41 -18.93 21.46
CA GLN A 217 -24.86 -18.92 21.61
C GLN A 217 -25.46 -18.18 20.41
N MET A 218 -26.29 -18.87 19.62
CA MET A 218 -27.12 -18.20 18.62
C MET A 218 -28.33 -17.54 19.30
N VAL A 219 -28.78 -16.42 18.71
CA VAL A 219 -29.80 -15.50 19.27
C VAL A 219 -31.21 -16.14 19.39
N ASP A 220 -31.44 -17.33 18.83
CA ASP A 220 -32.74 -18.01 18.87
C ASP A 220 -32.86 -19.12 19.93
N GLY A 221 -31.94 -19.19 20.90
CA GLY A 221 -32.16 -19.92 22.16
C GLY A 221 -32.27 -21.46 22.10
N VAL A 222 -32.21 -22.10 20.93
CA VAL A 222 -32.50 -23.55 20.81
C VAL A 222 -31.30 -24.42 20.47
N ASN A 223 -30.16 -23.90 19.97
CA ASN A 223 -28.99 -24.74 19.71
C ASN A 223 -27.67 -24.08 20.14
N THR A 224 -26.98 -24.72 21.08
CA THR A 224 -25.59 -24.36 21.45
C THR A 224 -24.65 -25.16 20.54
N LEU A 225 -24.14 -24.53 19.48
CA LEU A 225 -23.06 -25.11 18.68
C LEU A 225 -21.72 -24.84 19.36
N VAL A 226 -21.04 -25.93 19.72
CA VAL A 226 -19.65 -25.89 20.20
C VAL A 226 -18.76 -26.11 18.99
N GLU A 227 -18.37 -25.03 18.32
CA GLU A 227 -17.47 -25.09 17.17
C GLU A 227 -16.03 -24.77 17.61
N LEU A 228 -15.10 -25.61 17.17
CA LEU A 228 -13.67 -25.29 17.17
C LEU A 228 -13.42 -24.41 15.93
N ARG A 229 -12.67 -23.31 16.05
CA ARG A 229 -12.22 -22.57 14.86
C ARG A 229 -11.38 -23.51 14.00
N GLU A 230 -11.90 -23.89 12.83
CA GLU A 230 -11.25 -24.87 11.94
C GLU A 230 -9.85 -24.43 11.47
N GLU A 231 -9.56 -23.14 11.48
CA GLU A 231 -8.24 -22.58 11.10
C GLU A 231 -7.11 -22.81 12.12
N GLU A 232 -7.42 -23.21 13.36
CA GLU A 232 -6.41 -23.34 14.43
C GLU A 232 -5.89 -24.77 14.66
N LYS A 233 -6.38 -25.76 13.89
CA LYS A 233 -6.17 -27.20 14.17
C LYS A 233 -4.70 -27.65 14.15
N ASP A 234 -3.85 -26.97 13.37
CA ASP A 234 -2.43 -27.32 13.19
C ASP A 234 -1.46 -26.27 13.79
N THR A 235 -1.96 -25.31 14.58
CA THR A 235 -1.10 -24.28 15.17
C THR A 235 -0.38 -24.81 16.40
N ILE A 236 0.94 -25.03 16.27
CA ILE A 236 1.84 -25.33 17.39
C ILE A 236 2.41 -24.02 17.96
N GLU A 237 2.28 -23.82 19.26
CA GLU A 237 2.78 -22.63 19.97
C GLU A 237 3.95 -23.00 20.90
N LEU A 238 4.95 -22.12 20.95
CA LEU A 238 5.97 -22.24 21.98
C LEU A 238 5.38 -21.84 23.35
N PRO A 239 5.83 -22.47 24.46
CA PRO A 239 5.40 -22.11 25.80
C PRO A 239 5.60 -20.62 26.07
N SER A 240 4.68 -20.00 26.82
CA SER A 240 4.75 -18.57 27.18
C SER A 240 6.02 -18.19 27.94
N SER A 241 6.68 -19.15 28.59
CA SER A 241 7.99 -18.99 29.23
C SER A 241 9.12 -18.73 28.23
N MET A 242 8.98 -19.15 26.97
CA MET A 242 9.94 -18.91 25.89
C MET A 242 9.73 -17.53 25.26
N THR A 243 10.06 -16.49 26.02
CA THR A 243 9.98 -15.11 25.52
C THR A 243 10.90 -14.89 24.32
N LYS A 244 10.55 -13.93 23.45
CA LYS A 244 11.37 -13.53 22.29
C LYS A 244 12.83 -13.24 22.66
N ARG A 245 13.06 -12.59 23.82
CA ARG A 245 14.42 -12.32 24.33
C ARG A 245 15.13 -13.60 24.78
N GLY A 246 14.42 -14.50 25.46
CA GLY A 246 14.95 -15.81 25.85
C GLY A 246 15.36 -16.66 24.65
N LEU A 247 14.51 -16.73 23.63
CA LEU A 247 14.80 -17.42 22.37
C LEU A 247 16.03 -16.83 21.67
N TYR A 248 16.12 -15.51 21.57
CA TYR A 248 17.28 -14.86 20.97
C TYR A 248 18.56 -15.10 21.79
N ASN A 249 18.50 -15.04 23.12
CA ASN A 249 19.65 -15.38 23.98
C ASN A 249 20.10 -16.84 23.77
N ARG A 250 19.15 -17.78 23.63
CA ARG A 250 19.45 -19.18 23.36
C ARG A 250 20.10 -19.37 21.99
N PHE A 251 19.57 -18.71 20.95
CA PHE A 251 20.13 -18.72 19.61
C PHE A 251 21.59 -18.22 19.61
N ILE A 252 21.83 -17.05 20.20
CA ILE A 252 23.14 -16.42 20.26
C ILE A 252 24.10 -17.19 21.18
N GLY A 253 23.61 -17.78 22.27
CA GLY A 253 24.36 -18.70 23.13
C GLY A 253 24.82 -19.95 22.38
N GLY A 254 24.00 -20.49 21.49
CA GLY A 254 24.38 -21.57 20.56
C GLY A 254 25.43 -21.15 19.52
N LEU A 255 25.68 -19.85 19.36
CA LEU A 255 26.78 -19.30 18.56
C LEU A 255 28.01 -18.93 19.43
N GLY A 256 27.98 -19.22 20.74
CA GLY A 256 29.09 -18.96 21.66
C GLY A 256 29.10 -17.56 22.27
N TRP A 257 27.98 -16.85 22.28
CA TRP A 257 27.90 -15.47 22.76
C TRP A 257 26.86 -15.33 23.87
N LYS A 258 27.21 -14.56 24.90
CA LYS A 258 26.30 -14.15 25.98
C LYS A 258 25.93 -12.69 25.81
N ILE A 259 24.64 -12.41 25.86
CA ILE A 259 24.11 -11.06 25.74
C ILE A 259 23.46 -10.62 27.06
N GLN A 260 23.78 -9.40 27.49
CA GLN A 260 23.11 -8.71 28.58
C GLN A 260 22.24 -7.58 28.04
N TRP A 261 21.01 -7.49 28.55
CA TRP A 261 20.01 -6.50 28.16
C TRP A 261 19.73 -5.54 29.31
N ASP A 262 19.40 -4.30 28.97
CA ASP A 262 18.84 -3.32 29.91
C ASP A 262 17.35 -3.62 30.17
N ASN A 263 16.81 -3.05 31.24
CA ASN A 263 15.39 -3.05 31.60
C ASN A 263 14.54 -2.48 30.45
N LYS A 264 15.07 -1.52 29.68
CA LYS A 264 14.43 -0.95 28.47
C LYS A 264 14.59 -1.83 27.21
N GLY A 265 15.25 -2.98 27.29
CA GLY A 265 15.45 -3.90 26.16
C GLY A 265 16.56 -3.51 25.19
N ARG A 266 17.46 -2.62 25.60
CA ARG A 266 18.64 -2.25 24.82
C ARG A 266 19.78 -3.21 25.12
N LEU A 267 20.62 -3.47 24.12
CA LEU A 267 21.82 -4.29 24.28
C LEU A 267 22.83 -3.55 25.18
N LEU A 268 23.19 -4.11 26.33
CA LEU A 268 24.21 -3.53 27.22
C LEU A 268 25.60 -4.08 26.88
N LYS A 269 25.72 -5.40 26.80
CA LYS A 269 27.01 -6.06 26.63
C LYS A 269 26.85 -7.36 25.85
N LYS A 270 27.85 -7.64 25.01
CA LYS A 270 28.02 -8.90 24.29
C LYS A 270 29.40 -9.46 24.67
N THR A 271 29.42 -10.66 25.24
CA THR A 271 30.64 -11.32 25.72
C THR A 271 30.75 -12.70 25.06
N GLU A 272 31.95 -13.13 24.70
CA GLU A 272 32.19 -14.52 24.27
C GLU A 272 32.04 -15.47 25.46
N MET A 273 31.43 -16.63 25.23
CA MET A 273 31.28 -17.67 26.23
C MET A 273 32.47 -18.64 26.16
N GLY A 274 33.06 -18.94 27.32
CA GLY A 274 34.04 -20.03 27.46
C GLY A 274 33.45 -21.38 27.03
N GLU A 275 34.29 -22.31 26.60
CA GLU A 275 33.85 -23.56 25.95
C GLU A 275 32.95 -24.43 26.84
N GLU A 276 33.17 -24.37 28.16
CA GLU A 276 32.41 -25.11 29.18
C GLU A 276 30.97 -24.62 29.38
N GLN A 277 30.64 -23.39 28.97
CA GLN A 277 29.29 -22.82 29.13
C GLN A 277 28.44 -22.91 27.86
N LYS A 278 29.01 -23.39 26.74
CA LYS A 278 28.28 -23.56 25.48
C LYS A 278 27.21 -24.64 25.66
N HIS A 279 25.99 -24.35 25.23
CA HIS A 279 24.86 -25.27 25.37
C HIS A 279 25.21 -26.65 24.74
N PRO A 280 25.07 -27.77 25.48
CA PRO A 280 25.68 -29.06 25.11
C PRO A 280 25.22 -29.63 23.76
N ALA A 281 24.02 -29.26 23.29
CA ALA A 281 23.42 -29.78 22.07
C ALA A 281 24.12 -29.35 20.75
N ARG A 282 25.12 -28.47 20.78
CA ARG A 282 25.77 -27.96 19.55
C ARG A 282 27.30 -28.08 19.52
N GLN A 283 27.90 -28.68 20.54
CA GLN A 283 29.37 -28.80 20.65
C GLN A 283 29.96 -29.69 19.53
N GLU A 284 29.24 -30.71 19.04
CA GLU A 284 29.75 -31.61 18.00
C GLU A 284 29.90 -31.00 16.59
N LYS A 285 29.12 -29.97 16.23
CA LYS A 285 29.20 -29.35 14.89
C LYS A 285 30.08 -28.11 14.81
N THR A 286 30.42 -27.50 15.95
CA THR A 286 31.07 -26.17 15.97
C THR A 286 32.60 -26.25 15.84
N LEU A 287 33.20 -27.44 15.95
CA LEU A 287 34.66 -27.59 15.90
C LEU A 287 35.27 -27.31 14.50
N MET A 288 34.46 -27.24 13.43
CA MET A 288 34.97 -27.03 12.06
C MET A 288 34.92 -25.58 11.53
N MET A 289 34.45 -24.58 12.30
CA MET A 289 34.22 -23.23 11.74
C MET A 289 34.68 -22.06 12.63
N ARG A 290 35.92 -22.08 13.13
CA ARG A 290 36.54 -20.88 13.73
C ARG A 290 37.18 -20.01 12.66
N MET A 291 36.54 -18.88 12.29
CA MET A 291 37.24 -17.71 11.71
C MET A 291 36.45 -16.39 11.92
N PRO A 292 37.13 -15.23 11.91
CA PRO A 292 36.70 -14.02 12.63
C PRO A 292 35.74 -13.15 11.82
N LEU A 293 34.67 -12.68 12.48
CA LEU A 293 33.83 -11.59 11.98
C LEU A 293 34.50 -10.25 12.33
N ARG A 294 35.13 -9.61 11.35
CA ARG A 294 35.56 -8.21 11.45
C ARG A 294 34.35 -7.29 11.59
N ARG A 295 34.55 -6.21 12.37
CA ARG A 295 33.59 -5.15 12.71
C ARG A 295 32.86 -4.61 11.47
N LEU A 296 31.53 -4.57 11.56
CA LEU A 296 30.64 -3.63 10.87
C LEU A 296 29.85 -2.89 11.95
#